data_AF-A0A949AEB1-F1
#
_entry.id   AF-A0A949AEB1-F1
#
_cell.length_a   1.000
_cell.length_b   1.000
_cell.length_c   1.000
_cell.angle_alpha   90.00
_cell.angle_beta   90.00
_cell.angle_gamma   90.00
#
_symmetry.space_group_name_H-M   'P 1'
#
loop_
_entity.id
_entity.type
_entity.pdbx_description
1 polymer ?
#
loop_
_entity_poly.entity_id
_entity_poly.type
_entity_poly.pdbx_seq_one_letter_code
_entity_poly.pdbx_strand_id
1 'polypeptide(L)'
;MKRIAIYARVSKNDESQDPQNQLNPLRDYAKALGGEIVAEYIDLASGGKSDRENFLKMLEDVDKRKFDLLLIWALDRLSREGISNTLSYLERIKRNGIALKSLQESWLDTRDEGLGQLLLAIFSWVAQQERKRIVERTKAGLERARRQGKILGRPAGKKDSKPRRKSGYINRWANGHK
;
A
#
# COMPACT_ATOMS: atom_id res chain seq x y z
N MET A 1 -10.37 9.55 24.55
CA MET A 1 -9.66 8.26 24.38
C MET A 1 -9.26 8.16 22.91
N LYS A 2 -8.00 7.81 22.57
CA LYS A 2 -7.58 7.72 21.17
C LYS A 2 -8.11 6.43 20.54
N ARG A 3 -8.75 6.52 19.37
CA ARG A 3 -9.23 5.36 18.62
C ARG A 3 -8.08 4.80 17.79
N ILE A 4 -7.75 3.53 18.00
CA ILE A 4 -6.60 2.86 17.39
C ILE A 4 -7.09 1.76 16.47
N ALA A 5 -6.52 1.71 15.28
CA ALA A 5 -6.60 0.55 14.40
C ALA A 5 -5.26 -0.18 14.36
N ILE A 6 -5.32 -1.50 14.20
CA ILE A 6 -4.15 -2.35 14.00
C ILE A 6 -4.22 -2.95 12.60
N TYR A 7 -3.11 -2.94 11.87
CA TYR A 7 -2.99 -3.70 10.63
C TYR A 7 -1.80 -4.68 10.70
N ALA A 8 -2.10 -5.95 10.42
CA ALA A 8 -1.13 -7.03 10.39
C ALA A 8 -1.24 -7.82 9.08
N ARG A 9 -0.10 -8.32 8.60
CA ARG A 9 -0.05 -9.20 7.43
C ARG A 9 0.90 -10.35 7.71
N VAL A 10 0.44 -11.57 7.50
CA VAL A 10 1.28 -12.78 7.64
C VAL A 10 1.31 -13.59 6.35
N SER A 11 2.34 -14.42 6.23
CA SER A 11 2.44 -15.37 5.11
C SER A 11 1.49 -16.54 5.36
N LYS A 12 0.69 -16.90 4.35
CA LYS A 12 -0.21 -18.07 4.41
C LYS A 12 0.56 -19.41 4.39
N ASN A 13 1.80 -19.40 3.91
CA ASN A 13 2.59 -20.61 3.67
C ASN A 13 3.56 -20.95 4.82
N ASP A 14 3.48 -20.24 5.93
CA ASP A 14 4.40 -20.41 7.04
C ASP A 14 3.59 -20.57 8.32
N GLU A 15 3.35 -21.82 8.71
CA GLU A 15 2.63 -22.18 9.95
C GLU A 15 3.35 -21.65 11.20
N SER A 16 4.62 -21.22 11.10
CA SER A 16 5.36 -20.56 12.19
C SER A 16 5.07 -19.06 12.31
N GLN A 17 4.43 -18.44 11.31
CA GLN A 17 4.06 -17.01 11.31
C GLN A 17 2.65 -16.82 11.86
N ASP A 18 2.45 -17.17 13.14
CA ASP A 18 1.21 -16.85 13.85
C ASP A 18 0.96 -15.32 13.82
N PRO A 19 -0.18 -14.83 13.30
CA PRO A 19 -0.59 -13.43 13.42
C PRO A 19 -0.43 -12.86 14.82
N GLN A 20 -0.60 -13.69 15.87
CA GLN A 20 -0.46 -13.24 17.25
C GLN A 20 0.94 -12.71 17.59
N ASN A 21 1.99 -13.17 16.91
CA ASN A 21 3.34 -12.64 17.11
C ASN A 21 3.47 -11.16 16.73
N GLN A 22 2.61 -10.68 15.82
CA GLN A 22 2.52 -9.26 15.48
C GLN A 22 1.42 -8.56 16.29
N LEU A 23 0.26 -9.20 16.45
CA LEU A 23 -0.91 -8.60 17.08
C LEU A 23 -0.73 -8.37 18.58
N ASN A 24 -0.10 -9.30 19.32
CA ASN A 24 0.06 -9.15 20.76
C ASN A 24 0.90 -7.91 21.14
N PRO A 25 2.10 -7.71 20.57
CA PRO A 25 2.85 -6.47 20.80
C PRO A 25 2.08 -5.19 20.41
N LEU A 26 1.30 -5.23 19.32
CA LEU A 26 0.50 -4.09 18.86
C LEU A 26 -0.64 -3.76 19.83
N ARG A 27 -1.32 -4.80 20.36
CA ARG A 27 -2.37 -4.65 21.37
C ARG A 27 -1.80 -4.15 22.69
N ASP A 28 -0.68 -4.68 23.13
CA ASP A 28 -0.02 -4.25 24.37
C ASP A 28 0.44 -2.79 24.27
N TYR A 29 0.97 -2.39 23.11
CA TYR A 29 1.31 -1.00 22.85
C TYR A 29 0.07 -0.09 22.84
N ALA A 30 -1.02 -0.50 22.20
CA ALA A 30 -2.28 0.25 22.19
C ALA A 30 -2.84 0.44 23.62
N LYS A 31 -2.79 -0.61 24.45
CA LYS A 31 -3.17 -0.55 25.87
C LYS A 31 -2.27 0.38 26.67
N ALA A 32 -0.94 0.30 26.48
CA ALA A 32 0.02 1.17 27.16
C ALA A 32 -0.19 2.66 26.82
N LEU A 33 -0.70 2.97 25.62
CA LEU A 33 -1.10 4.33 25.23
C LEU A 33 -2.43 4.79 25.84
N GLY A 34 -3.18 3.91 26.53
CA GLY A 34 -4.55 4.19 26.98
C GLY A 34 -5.53 4.38 25.81
N GLY A 35 -5.24 3.80 24.65
CA GLY A 35 -6.09 3.87 23.47
C GLY A 35 -7.10 2.73 23.39
N GLU A 36 -8.19 2.96 22.68
CA GLU A 36 -9.22 1.95 22.39
C GLU A 36 -8.95 1.34 21.02
N ILE A 37 -8.82 0.02 20.95
CA ILE A 37 -8.69 -0.68 19.67
C ILE A 37 -10.09 -0.80 19.05
N VAL A 38 -10.37 0.00 18.02
CA VAL A 38 -11.68 0.04 17.34
C VAL A 38 -11.75 -0.89 16.13
N ALA A 39 -10.59 -1.32 15.61
CA ALA A 39 -10.52 -2.23 14.47
C ALA A 39 -9.17 -2.97 14.41
N GLU A 40 -9.21 -4.24 14.00
CA GLU A 40 -8.04 -5.02 13.62
C GLU A 40 -8.22 -5.54 12.19
N TYR A 41 -7.23 -5.27 11.33
CA TYR A 41 -7.22 -5.64 9.93
C TYR A 41 -6.10 -6.64 9.68
N ILE A 42 -6.45 -7.87 9.29
CA ILE A 42 -5.48 -8.98 9.19
C ILE A 42 -5.54 -9.58 7.80
N ASP A 43 -4.46 -9.46 7.03
CA ASP A 43 -4.36 -10.11 5.71
C ASP A 43 -3.48 -11.36 5.77
N LEU A 44 -3.97 -12.46 5.19
CA LEU A 44 -3.23 -13.70 4.98
C LEU A 44 -2.72 -13.76 3.54
N ALA A 45 -1.40 -13.60 3.34
CA ALA A 45 -0.80 -13.52 2.02
C ALA A 45 -0.11 -14.84 1.61
N SER A 46 -0.65 -15.55 0.63
CA SER A 46 0.13 -16.52 -0.18
C SER A 46 0.75 -15.82 -1.38
N GLY A 47 1.95 -16.24 -1.81
CA GLY A 47 2.78 -15.68 -2.88
C GLY A 47 2.13 -14.78 -3.95
N GLY A 48 2.78 -13.64 -4.23
CA GLY A 48 2.63 -12.80 -5.44
C GLY A 48 1.31 -12.05 -5.66
N LYS A 49 0.17 -12.62 -5.23
CA LYS A 49 -1.16 -12.03 -5.29
C LYS A 49 -1.91 -12.42 -4.01
N SER A 50 -1.66 -11.66 -2.94
CA SER A 50 -2.55 -11.71 -1.78
C SER A 50 -3.77 -10.87 -2.07
N ASP A 51 -4.97 -11.43 -1.89
CA ASP A 51 -6.20 -10.63 -1.79
C ASP A 51 -6.11 -9.83 -0.49
N ARG A 52 -5.74 -8.54 -0.63
CA ARG A 52 -5.52 -7.60 0.48
C ARG A 52 -6.84 -6.94 0.90
N GLU A 53 -7.87 -7.74 1.10
CA GLU A 53 -9.23 -7.24 1.34
C GLU A 53 -9.27 -6.41 2.64
N ASN A 54 -8.57 -6.83 3.69
CA ASN A 54 -8.55 -6.09 4.95
C ASN A 54 -7.71 -4.82 4.85
N PHE A 55 -6.63 -4.81 4.07
CA PHE A 55 -5.92 -3.57 3.75
C PHE A 55 -6.79 -2.57 2.99
N LEU A 56 -7.55 -3.02 1.98
CA LEU A 56 -8.45 -2.16 1.22
C LEU A 56 -9.55 -1.59 2.11
N LYS A 57 -10.17 -2.44 2.94
CA LYS A 57 -11.16 -2.01 3.94
C LYS A 57 -10.56 -1.00 4.93
N MET A 58 -9.33 -1.23 5.39
CA MET A 58 -8.62 -0.29 6.25
C MET A 58 -8.45 1.07 5.57
N LEU A 59 -8.08 1.10 4.29
CA LEU A 59 -7.97 2.37 3.54
C LEU A 59 -9.31 3.07 3.34
N GLU A 60 -10.42 2.35 3.21
CA GLU A 60 -11.76 2.96 3.21
C GLU A 60 -12.10 3.56 4.58
N ASP A 61 -11.74 2.87 5.66
CA ASP A 61 -11.98 3.34 7.03
C ASP A 61 -11.04 4.49 7.41
N VAL A 62 -9.87 4.59 6.76
CA VAL A 62 -9.00 5.78 6.75
C VAL A 62 -9.73 6.97 6.12
N ASP A 63 -10.31 6.81 4.93
CA ASP A 63 -11.03 7.90 4.26
C ASP A 63 -12.26 8.35 5.08
N LYS A 64 -12.90 7.42 5.79
CA LYS A 64 -14.03 7.69 6.69
C LYS A 64 -13.60 8.17 8.08
N ARG A 65 -12.29 8.27 8.35
CA ARG A 65 -11.70 8.73 9.63
C ARG A 65 -12.25 7.99 10.86
N LYS A 66 -12.41 6.67 10.74
CA LYS A 66 -12.97 5.83 11.81
C LYS A 66 -12.03 5.64 13.02
N PHE A 67 -10.76 5.98 12.88
CA PHE A 67 -9.75 5.90 13.92
C PHE A 67 -8.74 7.04 13.77
N ASP A 68 -7.94 7.27 14.81
CA ASP A 68 -6.99 8.39 14.91
C ASP A 68 -5.53 7.94 14.74
N LEU A 69 -5.24 6.67 15.02
CA LEU A 69 -3.90 6.07 14.93
C LEU A 69 -3.95 4.68 14.29
N LEU A 70 -3.11 4.46 13.28
CA LEU A 70 -2.82 3.15 12.72
C LEU A 70 -1.51 2.60 13.30
N LEU A 71 -1.59 1.44 13.94
CA LEU A 71 -0.43 0.68 14.38
C LEU A 71 -0.13 -0.43 13.37
N ILE A 72 1.14 -0.55 13.00
CA ILE A 72 1.66 -1.64 12.18
C ILE A 72 2.88 -2.27 12.82
N TRP A 73 3.12 -3.55 12.54
CA TRP A 73 4.34 -4.21 12.99
C TRP A 73 5.59 -3.63 12.32
N ALA A 74 5.58 -3.60 10.98
CA ALA A 74 6.70 -3.13 10.16
C ALA A 74 6.19 -2.61 8.80
N LEU A 75 6.99 -1.77 8.14
CA LEU A 75 6.63 -1.14 6.86
C LEU A 75 6.43 -2.17 5.74
N ASP A 76 7.22 -3.24 5.73
CA ASP A 76 7.09 -4.33 4.76
C ASP A 76 5.79 -5.13 4.95
N ARG A 77 5.20 -5.10 6.16
CA ARG A 77 3.87 -5.66 6.42
C ARG A 77 2.78 -4.77 5.84
N LEU A 78 2.94 -3.44 5.91
CA LEU A 78 2.05 -2.46 5.27
C LEU A 78 2.02 -2.59 3.75
N SER A 79 3.16 -2.81 3.07
CA SER A 79 3.17 -2.97 1.61
C SER A 79 4.49 -3.55 1.10
N ARG A 80 4.39 -4.48 0.14
CA ARG A 80 5.52 -5.00 -0.65
C ARG A 80 5.52 -4.51 -2.10
N GLU A 81 4.65 -3.57 -2.44
CA GLU A 81 4.45 -3.08 -3.82
C GLU A 81 5.52 -2.07 -4.27
N GLY A 82 6.65 -2.03 -3.58
CA GLY A 82 7.71 -1.05 -3.76
C GLY A 82 7.48 0.25 -3.00
N ILE A 83 8.57 0.98 -2.78
CA ILE A 83 8.60 2.18 -1.93
C ILE A 83 7.60 3.25 -2.39
N SER A 84 7.43 3.46 -3.71
CA SER A 84 6.51 4.50 -4.21
C SER A 84 5.06 4.26 -3.85
N ASN A 85 4.58 3.02 -3.94
CA ASN A 85 3.22 2.68 -3.54
C ASN A 85 3.06 2.75 -2.02
N THR A 86 4.04 2.21 -1.29
CA THR A 86 4.06 2.26 0.18
C THR A 86 3.92 3.69 0.70
N LEU A 87 4.70 4.64 0.17
CA LEU A 87 4.64 6.04 0.59
C LEU A 87 3.35 6.73 0.17
N SER A 88 2.77 6.36 -0.98
CA SER A 88 1.46 6.87 -1.39
C SER A 88 0.37 6.50 -0.37
N TYR A 89 0.44 5.30 0.21
CA TYR A 89 -0.46 4.90 1.30
C TYR A 89 -0.21 5.71 2.57
N LEU A 90 1.05 5.93 2.96
CA LEU A 90 1.40 6.76 4.11
C LEU A 90 0.90 8.21 3.95
N GLU A 91 1.07 8.80 2.76
CA GLU A 91 0.54 10.13 2.46
C GLU A 91 -0.99 10.19 2.56
N ARG A 92 -1.70 9.17 2.05
CA ARG A 92 -3.17 9.10 2.15
C ARG A 92 -3.64 9.04 3.60
N ILE A 93 -2.97 8.24 4.43
CA ILE A 93 -3.27 8.13 5.86
C ILE A 93 -3.05 9.49 6.54
N LYS A 94 -1.89 10.12 6.30
CA LYS A 94 -1.55 11.44 6.87
C LYS A 94 -2.55 12.53 6.43
N ARG A 95 -2.92 12.58 5.14
CA ARG A 95 -3.87 13.58 4.60
C ARG A 95 -5.26 13.47 5.22
N ASN A 96 -5.64 12.30 5.71
CA ASN A 96 -6.89 12.10 6.43
C ASN A 96 -6.81 12.44 7.93
N GLY A 97 -5.68 12.99 8.40
CA GLY A 97 -5.47 13.35 9.80
C GLY A 97 -5.21 12.16 10.72
N ILE A 98 -4.92 10.99 10.14
CA ILE A 98 -4.66 9.77 10.88
C ILE A 98 -3.15 9.63 11.06
N ALA A 99 -2.70 9.40 12.29
CA ALA A 99 -1.31 9.12 12.57
C ALA A 99 -0.98 7.65 12.27
N LEU A 100 0.28 7.37 11.95
CA LEU A 100 0.79 6.02 11.72
C LEU A 100 2.02 5.78 12.59
N LYS A 101 2.08 4.61 13.21
CA LYS A 101 3.24 4.16 13.98
C LYS A 101 3.59 2.72 13.63
N SER A 102 4.87 2.50 13.31
CA SER A 102 5.47 1.17 13.28
C SER A 102 6.14 0.80 14.60
N LEU A 103 6.02 -0.46 15.03
CA LEU A 103 6.76 -0.98 16.18
C LEU A 103 8.22 -1.36 15.84
N GLN A 104 8.52 -1.75 14.60
CA GLN A 104 9.88 -2.10 14.18
C GLN A 104 10.67 -0.88 13.69
N GLU A 105 10.02 0.07 13.01
CA GLU A 105 10.68 1.28 12.54
C GLU A 105 10.44 2.44 13.51
N SER A 106 11.38 2.69 14.43
CA SER A 106 11.28 3.78 15.42
C SER A 106 11.06 5.15 14.77
N TRP A 107 11.69 5.38 13.61
CA TRP A 107 11.57 6.62 12.83
C TRP A 107 10.20 6.81 12.17
N LEU A 108 9.41 5.74 12.01
CA LEU A 108 8.09 5.78 11.42
C LEU A 108 7.04 5.97 12.52
N ASP A 109 7.09 7.14 13.13
CA ASP A 109 6.07 7.69 14.01
C ASP A 109 5.64 9.04 13.47
N THR A 110 4.41 9.12 12.94
CA THR A 110 3.89 10.36 12.38
C THR A 110 3.04 11.15 13.37
N ARG A 111 3.02 10.77 14.64
CA ARG A 111 2.38 11.56 15.72
C ARG A 111 3.25 12.76 16.09
N ASP A 112 4.56 12.61 15.94
CA ASP A 112 5.53 13.66 16.21
C ASP A 112 5.78 14.48 14.94
N GLU A 113 5.98 15.79 15.09
CA GLU A 113 6.35 16.71 13.99
C GLU A 113 7.86 16.73 13.70
N GLY A 114 8.62 15.81 14.29
CA GLY A 114 10.07 15.76 14.21
C GLY A 114 10.63 14.94 13.04
N LEU A 115 11.72 14.20 13.32
CA LEU A 115 12.51 13.46 12.33
C LEU A 115 11.69 12.52 11.44
N GLY A 116 10.62 11.91 11.97
CA GLY A 116 9.76 11.00 11.21
C GLY A 116 9.07 11.69 10.02
N GLN A 117 8.61 12.93 10.18
CA GLN A 117 8.00 13.67 9.07
C GLN A 117 9.04 14.08 8.01
N LEU A 118 10.23 14.48 8.45
CA LEU A 118 11.33 14.81 7.54
C LEU A 118 11.73 13.59 6.71
N LEU A 119 11.94 12.44 7.35
CA LEU A 119 12.28 11.20 6.67
C LEU A 119 11.18 10.77 5.72
N LEU A 120 9.91 10.88 6.12
CA LEU A 120 8.79 10.60 5.23
C LEU A 120 8.80 11.50 3.99
N ALA A 121 9.08 12.79 4.14
CA ALA A 121 9.19 13.73 3.01
C ALA A 121 10.35 13.37 2.08
N ILE A 122 11.53 13.04 2.63
CA ILE A 122 12.71 12.60 1.86
C ILE A 122 12.38 11.34 1.07
N PHE A 123 11.83 10.31 1.73
CA PHE A 123 11.44 9.08 1.06
C PHE A 123 10.40 9.34 -0.03
N SER A 124 9.44 10.24 0.22
CA SER A 124 8.38 10.56 -0.74
C SER A 124 8.94 11.22 -1.99
N TRP A 125 9.92 12.11 -1.81
CA TRP A 125 10.67 12.68 -2.94
C TRP A 125 11.45 11.61 -3.70
N VAL A 126 12.21 10.74 -3.02
CA VAL A 126 12.98 9.65 -3.65
C VAL A 126 12.05 8.73 -4.47
N ALA A 127 10.90 8.36 -3.91
CA ALA A 127 9.90 7.55 -4.60
C ALA A 127 9.33 8.19 -5.85
N GLN A 128 9.11 9.50 -5.85
CA GLN A 128 8.67 10.24 -7.03
C GLN A 128 9.76 10.25 -8.11
N GLN A 129 11.03 10.42 -7.73
CA GLN A 129 12.16 10.37 -8.66
C GLN A 129 12.32 8.99 -9.30
N GLU A 130 12.22 7.92 -8.51
CA GLU A 130 12.30 6.55 -9.04
C GLU A 130 11.15 6.27 -10.02
N ARG A 131 9.95 6.75 -9.70
CA ARG A 131 8.80 6.62 -10.61
C ARG A 131 9.03 7.35 -11.94
N LYS A 132 9.58 8.57 -11.91
CA LYS A 132 9.94 9.32 -13.12
C LYS A 132 10.98 8.54 -13.95
N ARG A 133 12.03 8.03 -13.32
CA ARG A 133 13.07 7.21 -13.98
C ARG A 133 12.52 5.95 -14.63
N ILE A 134 11.59 5.24 -13.98
CA ILE A 134 10.92 4.07 -14.55
C ILE A 134 10.13 4.45 -15.81
N VAL A 135 9.38 5.56 -15.77
CA VAL A 135 8.62 6.06 -16.92
C VAL A 135 9.56 6.44 -18.07
N GLU A 136 10.64 7.16 -17.78
CA GLU A 136 11.66 7.55 -18.78
C GLU A 136 12.31 6.33 -19.44
N ARG A 137 12.75 5.35 -18.65
CA ARG A 137 13.32 4.09 -19.17
C ARG A 137 12.31 3.33 -20.04
N THR A 138 11.04 3.31 -19.63
CA THR A 138 9.96 2.67 -20.39
C THR A 138 9.77 3.37 -21.73
N LYS A 139 9.67 4.71 -21.75
CA LYS A 139 9.56 5.50 -23.00
C LYS A 139 10.75 5.27 -23.92
N ALA A 140 11.97 5.34 -23.39
CA ALA A 140 13.18 5.09 -24.16
C ALA A 140 13.23 3.67 -24.73
N GLY A 141 12.76 2.66 -23.98
CA GLY A 141 12.64 1.28 -24.45
C GLY A 141 11.64 1.14 -25.60
N LEU A 142 10.46 1.78 -25.48
CA LEU A 142 9.44 1.79 -26.53
C LEU A 142 9.92 2.50 -27.79
N GLU A 143 10.62 3.63 -27.66
CA GLU A 143 11.21 4.36 -28.78
C GLU A 143 12.28 3.53 -29.50
N ARG A 144 13.18 2.87 -28.76
CA ARG A 144 14.16 1.95 -29.35
C ARG A 144 13.49 0.83 -30.12
N ALA A 145 12.44 0.22 -29.55
CA ALA A 145 11.68 -0.83 -30.23
C ALA A 145 11.01 -0.33 -31.52
N ARG A 146 10.42 0.88 -31.51
CA ARG A 146 9.86 1.52 -32.72
C ARG A 146 10.93 1.75 -33.79
N ARG A 147 12.10 2.27 -33.40
CA ARG A 147 13.23 2.48 -34.34
C ARG A 147 13.74 1.17 -34.95
N GLN A 148 13.67 0.06 -34.20
CA GLN A 148 14.01 -1.28 -34.68
C GLN A 148 12.87 -1.93 -35.49
N GLY A 149 11.81 -1.20 -35.83
CA GLY A 149 10.68 -1.72 -36.60
C GLY A 149 9.78 -2.71 -35.86
N LYS A 150 9.93 -2.88 -34.53
CA LYS A 150 9.04 -3.75 -33.76
C LYS A 150 7.64 -3.16 -33.70
N ILE A 151 6.65 -3.96 -34.09
CA ILE A 151 5.23 -3.64 -33.91
C ILE A 151 4.91 -3.76 -32.41
N LEU A 152 4.68 -2.63 -31.76
CA LEU A 152 4.29 -2.56 -30.36
C LEU A 152 2.80 -2.87 -30.18
N GLY A 153 2.45 -3.46 -29.04
CA GLY A 153 1.08 -3.83 -28.72
C GLY A 153 0.73 -5.26 -29.11
N ARG A 154 -0.57 -5.55 -29.21
CA ARG A 154 -1.05 -6.90 -29.53
C ARG A 154 -0.82 -7.18 -31.02
N PRO A 155 -0.27 -8.35 -31.40
CA PRO A 155 -0.24 -8.78 -32.79
C PRO A 155 -1.63 -8.85 -33.41
N ALA A 156 -1.77 -8.37 -34.65
CA ALA A 156 -3.02 -8.47 -35.40
C ALA A 156 -3.44 -9.94 -35.56
N GLY A 157 -4.75 -10.23 -35.47
CA GLY A 157 -5.30 -11.57 -35.69
C GLY A 157 -5.11 -12.60 -34.56
N LYS A 158 -4.34 -12.30 -33.50
CA LYS A 158 -4.23 -13.23 -32.36
C LYS A 158 -5.60 -13.42 -31.69
N LYS A 159 -6.06 -14.66 -31.50
CA LYS A 159 -7.24 -14.98 -30.66
C LYS A 159 -6.91 -14.72 -29.18
N ASP A 160 -7.90 -14.29 -28.42
CA ASP A 160 -7.76 -14.14 -26.98
C ASP A 160 -7.61 -15.52 -26.33
N SER A 161 -6.54 -15.74 -25.57
CA SER A 161 -6.36 -16.96 -24.80
C SER A 161 -7.20 -16.99 -23.52
N LYS A 162 -7.72 -15.83 -23.10
CA LYS A 162 -8.60 -15.66 -21.94
C LYS A 162 -9.70 -14.64 -22.25
N PRO A 163 -10.91 -14.78 -21.68
CA PRO A 163 -11.98 -13.80 -21.85
C PRO A 163 -11.49 -12.39 -21.47
N ARG A 164 -11.83 -11.40 -22.30
CA ARG A 164 -11.49 -10.00 -22.02
C ARG A 164 -12.16 -9.55 -20.73
N ARG A 165 -11.37 -8.96 -19.81
CA ARG A 165 -11.93 -8.27 -18.64
C ARG A 165 -12.73 -7.05 -19.10
N LYS A 166 -14.06 -7.11 -18.99
CA LYS A 166 -14.98 -6.05 -19.41
C LYS A 166 -14.99 -4.84 -18.45
N SER A 167 -14.51 -5.01 -17.21
CA SER A 167 -14.51 -3.95 -16.18
C SER A 167 -13.79 -2.66 -16.61
N GLY A 168 -12.68 -2.79 -17.35
CA GLY A 168 -11.94 -1.63 -17.86
C GLY A 168 -12.67 -0.84 -18.95
N TYR A 169 -13.61 -1.44 -19.67
CA TYR A 169 -14.49 -0.73 -20.61
C TYR A 169 -15.60 -0.01 -19.85
N ILE A 170 -16.26 -0.70 -18.92
CA ILE A 170 -17.37 -0.15 -18.12
C ILE A 170 -16.93 1.12 -17.37
N ASN A 171 -15.75 1.10 -16.72
CA ASN A 171 -15.22 2.27 -16.01
C ASN A 171 -14.85 3.44 -16.93
N ARG A 172 -14.47 3.17 -18.18
CA ARG A 172 -14.12 4.22 -19.14
C ARG A 172 -15.36 4.95 -19.66
N TRP A 173 -16.45 4.22 -19.84
CA TRP A 173 -17.76 4.77 -20.20
C TRP A 173 -18.40 5.53 -19.04
N ALA A 174 -18.25 5.05 -17.79
CA ALA A 174 -18.74 5.74 -16.60
C ALA A 174 -18.04 7.09 -16.35
N ASN A 175 -16.77 7.23 -16.74
CA ASN A 175 -15.97 8.45 -16.54
C ASN A 175 -16.00 9.43 -17.72
N GLY A 176 -16.91 9.26 -18.69
CA GLY A 176 -17.25 10.31 -19.66
C GLY A 176 -16.20 10.67 -20.72
N HIS A 177 -15.14 9.88 -20.91
CA HIS A 177 -14.18 10.12 -21.99
C HIS A 177 -14.73 9.59 -23.33
N LYS A 178 -15.32 10.49 -24.13
CA LYS A 178 -15.44 10.32 -25.59
C LYS A 178 -14.08 10.56 -26.25
#